data_AF-Q9SI71-F1
#
_entry.id   AF-Q9SI71-F1
#
_cell.length_a   1.000
_cell.length_b   1.000
_cell.length_c   1.000
_cell.angle_alpha   90.00
_cell.angle_beta   90.00
_cell.angle_gamma   90.00
#
_symmetry.space_group_name_H-M   'P 1'
#
loop_
_entity.id
_entity.type
_entity.pdbx_description
1 polymer ?
#
loop_
_entity_poly.entity_id
_entity_poly.type
_entity_poly.pdbx_seq_one_letter_code
_entity_poly.pdbx_strand_id
1 'polypeptide(L)'
;MATLSFGIAAAATTVRTIPRFNSRRSKITCEWSRVVPDTAAELIEYFLDTEAQEIEYEIARLRGRLNDEFFAQIRLEIGQIRFAVTKTADIEDRLIELETLQKALEEGIEAYDKMQNELMTATNSLTKLLTSTDIKTTLLDMVEKNQINRSLLALLDENIANAYKGNQKEAGDYMEKIRSSVLKYLTV
;
A
#
# COMPACT_ATOMS: atom_id res chain seq x y z
N MET A 1 9.16 -17.39 14.50
CA MET A 1 8.77 -16.78 13.22
C MET A 1 7.48 -16.03 13.47
N ALA A 2 7.58 -14.77 13.90
CA ALA A 2 6.41 -13.94 14.20
C ALA A 2 6.02 -13.18 12.93
N THR A 3 4.83 -13.47 12.41
CA THR A 3 4.22 -12.74 11.29
C THR A 3 3.81 -11.34 11.76
N LEU A 4 4.44 -10.32 11.20
CA LEU A 4 4.09 -8.91 11.40
C LEU A 4 2.81 -8.61 10.60
N SER A 5 1.65 -8.66 11.26
CA SER A 5 0.42 -8.07 10.73
C SER A 5 0.39 -6.60 11.11
N PHE A 6 1.00 -5.74 10.27
CA PHE A 6 0.76 -4.30 10.33
C PHE A 6 -0.63 -3.99 9.78
N GLY A 7 -1.41 -3.27 10.57
CA GLY A 7 -2.83 -3.04 10.36
C GLY A 7 -3.17 -2.27 9.09
N ILE A 8 -3.67 -2.98 8.09
CA ILE A 8 -4.48 -2.45 6.98
C ILE A 8 -5.92 -2.32 7.50
N ALA A 9 -6.21 -1.29 8.29
CA ALA A 9 -7.57 -1.05 8.81
C ALA A 9 -8.19 0.27 8.34
N ALA A 10 -7.42 1.17 7.71
CA ALA A 10 -7.91 2.49 7.33
C ALA A 10 -8.31 2.63 5.84
N ALA A 11 -7.81 1.77 4.94
CA ALA A 11 -8.17 1.79 3.51
C ALA A 11 -9.39 0.91 3.16
N ALA A 12 -9.88 0.11 4.12
CA ALA A 12 -10.93 -0.90 3.91
C ALA A 12 -12.32 -0.34 3.57
N THR A 13 -12.52 0.98 3.65
CA THR A 13 -13.84 1.58 3.40
C THR A 13 -14.08 1.87 1.91
N THR A 14 -13.02 2.13 1.12
CA THR A 14 -13.16 2.51 -0.30
C THR A 14 -12.98 1.32 -1.24
N VAL A 15 -12.23 0.28 -0.83
CA VAL A 15 -12.00 -0.95 -1.62
C VAL A 15 -13.20 -1.91 -1.60
N ARG A 16 -14.19 -1.67 -0.74
CA ARG A 16 -15.37 -2.55 -0.55
C ARG A 16 -16.32 -2.65 -1.74
N THR A 17 -16.13 -1.87 -2.81
CA THR A 17 -17.04 -1.79 -3.96
C THR A 17 -16.44 -2.29 -5.27
N ILE A 18 -15.38 -3.09 -5.26
CA ILE A 18 -14.96 -3.81 -6.47
C ILE A 18 -15.90 -5.02 -6.66
N PRO A 19 -16.71 -5.08 -7.73
CA PRO A 19 -17.53 -6.26 -8.02
C PRO A 19 -16.63 -7.48 -8.25
N ARG A 20 -17.05 -8.64 -7.72
CA ARG A 20 -16.31 -9.90 -7.85
C ARG A 20 -16.23 -10.31 -9.33
N PHE A 21 -15.06 -10.22 -9.94
CA PHE A 21 -14.76 -10.89 -11.20
C PHE A 21 -14.61 -12.40 -10.91
N ASN A 22 -15.51 -13.19 -11.49
CA ASN A 22 -15.57 -14.66 -11.42
C ASN A 22 -15.65 -15.36 -10.03
N SER A 23 -16.85 -15.86 -9.72
CA SER A 23 -17.07 -16.86 -8.67
C SER A 23 -16.74 -18.28 -9.17
N ARG A 24 -15.44 -18.65 -9.16
CA ARG A 24 -15.03 -20.07 -9.27
C ARG A 24 -14.04 -20.49 -8.18
N ARG A 25 -14.63 -21.12 -7.15
CA ARG A 25 -14.03 -22.16 -6.30
C ARG A 25 -12.88 -21.72 -5.39
N SER A 26 -13.22 -21.52 -4.12
CA SER A 26 -12.30 -21.41 -2.98
C SER A 26 -11.23 -22.51 -3.00
N LYS A 27 -10.02 -22.15 -3.37
CA LYS A 27 -8.81 -22.88 -3.02
C LYS A 27 -7.87 -21.86 -2.44
N ILE A 28 -7.61 -21.96 -1.14
CA ILE A 28 -6.46 -21.31 -0.51
C ILE A 28 -5.23 -21.93 -1.20
N THR A 29 -4.78 -21.32 -2.28
CA THR A 29 -3.51 -21.62 -2.91
C THR A 29 -2.46 -20.78 -2.21
N CYS A 30 -1.32 -21.37 -1.86
CA CYS A 30 -0.24 -20.66 -1.17
C CYS A 30 0.09 -19.36 -1.92
N GLU A 31 0.13 -18.25 -1.19
CA GLU A 31 0.49 -16.89 -1.65
C GLU A 31 1.82 -16.85 -2.46
N TRP A 32 2.69 -17.85 -2.24
CA TRP A 32 3.96 -18.07 -2.92
C TRP A 32 3.90 -18.89 -4.21
N SER A 33 2.72 -19.34 -4.64
CA SER A 33 2.57 -20.32 -5.74
C SER A 33 2.17 -19.73 -7.09
N ARG A 34 1.77 -18.45 -7.12
CA ARG A 34 1.43 -17.78 -8.39
C ARG A 34 2.72 -17.37 -9.11
N VAL A 35 2.90 -17.91 -10.31
CA VAL A 35 4.03 -17.59 -11.19
C VAL A 35 3.76 -16.24 -11.81
N VAL A 36 4.63 -15.28 -11.53
CA VAL A 36 4.57 -13.93 -12.10
C VAL A 36 4.87 -14.06 -13.60
N PRO A 37 3.94 -13.67 -14.50
CA PRO A 37 4.16 -13.80 -15.94
C PRO A 37 5.18 -12.77 -16.45
N ASP A 38 5.84 -13.03 -17.57
CA ASP A 38 6.88 -12.13 -18.10
C ASP A 38 6.33 -11.07 -19.06
N THR A 39 5.18 -11.32 -19.69
CA THR A 39 4.58 -10.40 -20.67
C THR A 39 3.48 -9.51 -20.08
N ALA A 40 3.26 -8.34 -20.67
CA ALA A 40 2.22 -7.40 -20.22
C ALA A 40 0.80 -7.98 -20.39
N ALA A 41 0.53 -8.71 -21.48
CA ALA A 41 -0.77 -9.33 -21.72
C ALA A 41 -1.10 -10.42 -20.69
N GLU A 42 -0.13 -11.29 -20.38
CA GLU A 42 -0.32 -12.31 -19.33
C GLU A 42 -0.43 -11.67 -17.94
N LEU A 43 0.23 -10.53 -17.72
CA LEU A 43 0.10 -9.77 -16.48
C LEU A 43 -1.31 -9.18 -16.31
N ILE A 44 -1.98 -8.78 -17.39
CA ILE A 44 -3.40 -8.36 -17.35
C ILE A 44 -4.27 -9.52 -16.90
N GLU A 45 -4.14 -10.70 -17.52
CA GLU A 45 -4.91 -11.89 -17.12
C GLU A 45 -4.62 -12.30 -15.68
N TYR A 46 -3.36 -12.22 -15.26
CA TYR A 46 -2.97 -12.48 -13.88
C TYR A 46 -3.74 -11.61 -12.88
N PHE A 47 -3.87 -10.32 -13.17
CA PHE A 47 -4.61 -9.40 -12.31
C PHE A 47 -6.13 -9.59 -12.39
N LEU A 48 -6.68 -9.98 -13.54
CA LEU A 48 -8.10 -10.34 -13.66
C LEU A 48 -8.44 -11.59 -12.86
N ASP A 49 -7.52 -12.55 -12.79
CA ASP A 49 -7.64 -13.76 -11.98
C ASP A 49 -7.28 -13.53 -10.50
N THR A 50 -6.88 -12.31 -10.11
CA THR A 50 -6.46 -12.01 -8.74
C THR A 50 -7.66 -11.68 -7.86
N GLU A 51 -7.73 -12.32 -6.69
CA GLU A 51 -8.78 -12.01 -5.73
C GLU A 51 -8.62 -10.58 -5.18
N ALA A 52 -9.75 -9.90 -4.92
CA ALA A 52 -9.74 -8.52 -4.42
C ALA A 52 -8.95 -8.34 -3.10
N GLN A 53 -8.77 -9.39 -2.31
CA GLN A 53 -7.98 -9.36 -1.06
C GLN A 53 -6.48 -9.47 -1.32
N GLU A 54 -6.08 -10.07 -2.44
CA GLU A 54 -4.68 -10.27 -2.83
C GLU A 54 -4.15 -9.13 -3.72
N ILE A 55 -5.05 -8.32 -4.30
CA ILE A 55 -4.67 -7.29 -5.26
C ILE A 55 -3.69 -6.27 -4.67
N GLU A 56 -3.86 -5.87 -3.41
CA GLU A 56 -2.96 -4.92 -2.73
C GLU A 56 -1.55 -5.50 -2.58
N TYR A 57 -1.45 -6.79 -2.26
CA TYR A 57 -0.18 -7.51 -2.14
C TYR A 57 0.51 -7.64 -3.51
N GLU A 58 -0.23 -8.04 -4.54
CA GLU A 58 0.31 -8.20 -5.88
C GLU A 58 0.73 -6.86 -6.50
N ILE A 59 0.01 -5.77 -6.21
CA ILE A 59 0.44 -4.40 -6.56
C ILE A 59 1.78 -4.07 -5.90
N ALA A 60 1.93 -4.33 -4.60
CA ALA A 60 3.18 -4.08 -3.88
C ALA A 60 4.34 -4.90 -4.45
N ARG A 61 4.10 -6.16 -4.78
CA ARG A 61 5.08 -7.10 -5.34
C ARG A 61 5.52 -6.70 -6.76
N LEU A 62 4.59 -6.22 -7.57
CA LEU A 62 4.79 -5.94 -9.00
C LEU A 62 4.90 -4.44 -9.30
N ARG A 63 5.01 -3.59 -8.28
CA ARG A 63 5.03 -2.13 -8.42
C ARG A 63 6.02 -1.61 -9.47
N GLY A 64 7.20 -2.23 -9.57
CA GLY A 64 8.22 -1.88 -10.56
C GLY A 64 7.85 -2.20 -12.02
N ARG A 65 6.89 -3.09 -12.23
CA ARG A 65 6.36 -3.49 -13.56
C ARG A 65 5.04 -2.81 -13.91
N LEU A 66 4.30 -2.34 -12.91
CA LEU A 66 3.10 -1.51 -13.08
C LEU A 66 3.50 -0.07 -13.42
N ASN A 67 4.01 0.12 -14.64
CA ASN A 67 4.50 1.39 -15.17
C ASN A 67 3.56 1.92 -16.27
N ASP A 68 3.88 3.10 -16.80
CA ASP A 68 3.08 3.73 -17.86
C ASP A 68 2.97 2.88 -19.13
N GLU A 69 3.98 2.06 -19.43
CA GLU A 69 3.97 1.14 -20.58
C GLU A 69 2.93 0.03 -20.41
N PHE A 70 2.82 -0.53 -19.19
CA PHE A 70 1.79 -1.50 -18.85
C PHE A 70 0.38 -0.90 -18.98
N PHE A 71 0.16 0.31 -18.48
CA PHE A 71 -1.14 0.98 -18.62
C PHE A 71 -1.44 1.39 -20.06
N ALA A 72 -0.43 1.73 -20.87
CA ALA A 72 -0.59 1.96 -22.29
C ALA A 72 -1.10 0.70 -23.02
N GLN A 73 -0.60 -0.48 -22.63
CA GLN A 73 -1.07 -1.76 -23.14
C GLN A 73 -2.55 -2.03 -22.78
N ILE A 74 -2.95 -1.81 -21.53
CA ILE A 74 -4.36 -1.94 -21.11
C ILE A 74 -5.26 -1.00 -21.92
N ARG A 75 -4.84 0.28 -22.08
CA ARG A 75 -5.60 1.27 -22.85
C ARG A 75 -5.70 0.90 -24.34
N LEU A 76 -4.67 0.27 -24.89
CA LEU A 76 -4.66 -0.23 -26.26
C LEU A 76 -5.66 -1.37 -26.43
N GLU A 77 -5.69 -2.35 -25.52
CA GLU A 77 -6.65 -3.46 -25.55
C GLU A 77 -8.10 -2.97 -25.38
N ILE A 78 -8.34 -2.06 -24.43
CA ILE A 78 -9.63 -1.39 -24.27
C ILE A 78 -10.02 -0.63 -25.55
N GLY A 79 -9.08 0.08 -26.18
CA GLY A 79 -9.28 0.79 -27.43
C GLY A 79 -9.67 -0.14 -28.57
N GLN A 80 -8.94 -1.24 -28.75
CA GLN A 80 -9.23 -2.26 -29.77
C GLN A 80 -10.64 -2.83 -29.61
N ILE A 81 -11.04 -3.12 -28.37
CA ILE A 81 -12.38 -3.63 -28.07
C ILE A 81 -13.45 -2.57 -28.33
N ARG A 82 -13.24 -1.31 -27.90
CA ARG A 82 -14.19 -0.20 -28.09
C ARG A 82 -14.48 0.08 -29.57
N PHE A 83 -13.47 -0.03 -30.43
CA PHE A 83 -13.57 0.23 -31.87
C PHE A 83 -13.83 -1.03 -32.71
N ALA A 84 -14.00 -2.20 -32.10
CA ALA A 84 -14.35 -3.42 -32.81
C ALA A 84 -15.72 -3.28 -33.50
N VAL A 85 -15.79 -3.68 -34.77
CA VAL A 85 -17.00 -3.59 -35.61
C VAL A 85 -18.09 -4.59 -35.16
N THR A 86 -17.68 -5.69 -34.53
CA THR A 86 -18.57 -6.70 -33.97
C THR A 86 -18.56 -6.61 -32.45
N LYS A 87 -19.71 -6.25 -31.88
CA LYS A 87 -19.92 -6.20 -30.43
C LYS A 87 -20.80 -7.37 -30.02
N THR A 88 -20.17 -8.42 -29.52
CA THR A 88 -20.86 -9.52 -28.85
C THR A 88 -20.91 -9.23 -27.36
N ALA A 89 -21.90 -9.79 -26.65
CA ALA A 89 -22.03 -9.60 -25.20
C ALA A 89 -20.74 -9.95 -24.43
N ASP A 90 -20.05 -11.02 -24.84
CA ASP A 90 -18.76 -11.46 -24.27
C ASP A 90 -17.64 -10.41 -24.40
N ILE A 91 -17.63 -9.65 -25.52
CA ILE A 91 -16.65 -8.59 -25.77
C ILE A 91 -16.98 -7.35 -24.92
N GLU A 92 -18.26 -7.05 -24.73
CA GLU A 92 -18.72 -5.96 -23.87
C GLU A 92 -18.45 -6.24 -22.39
N ASP A 93 -18.67 -7.49 -21.95
CA ASP A 93 -18.34 -7.94 -20.59
C ASP A 93 -16.83 -7.80 -20.34
N ARG A 94 -15.98 -8.31 -21.26
CA ARG A 94 -14.53 -8.19 -21.16
C ARG A 94 -14.03 -6.74 -21.08
N LEU A 95 -14.68 -5.83 -21.80
CA LEU A 95 -14.38 -4.40 -21.72
C LEU A 95 -14.63 -3.85 -20.31
N ILE A 96 -15.74 -4.24 -19.68
CA ILE A 96 -16.05 -3.83 -18.31
C ILE A 96 -15.02 -4.39 -17.33
N GLU A 97 -14.57 -5.64 -17.53
CA GLU A 97 -13.51 -6.23 -16.69
C GLU A 97 -12.21 -5.43 -16.77
N LEU A 98 -11.76 -5.11 -17.99
CA LEU A 98 -10.53 -4.36 -18.20
C LEU A 98 -10.60 -2.93 -17.68
N GLU A 99 -11.71 -2.23 -17.87
CA GLU A 99 -11.91 -0.87 -17.35
C GLU A 99 -11.92 -0.84 -15.83
N THR A 100 -12.58 -1.82 -15.21
CA THR A 100 -12.64 -1.92 -13.75
C THR A 100 -11.27 -2.29 -13.18
N LEU A 101 -10.54 -3.20 -13.84
CA LEU A 101 -9.18 -3.56 -13.46
C LEU A 101 -8.24 -2.35 -13.56
N GLN A 102 -8.28 -1.62 -14.68
CA GLN A 102 -7.43 -0.44 -14.88
C GLN A 102 -7.60 0.53 -13.72
N LYS A 103 -8.85 0.85 -13.38
CA LYS A 103 -9.17 1.75 -12.28
C LYS A 103 -8.70 1.22 -10.92
N ALA A 104 -8.94 -0.06 -10.64
CA ALA A 104 -8.52 -0.67 -9.38
C ALA A 104 -6.99 -0.66 -9.21
N LEU A 105 -6.24 -0.90 -10.29
CA LEU A 105 -4.78 -0.83 -10.29
C LEU A 105 -4.27 0.61 -10.15
N GLU A 106 -4.87 1.59 -10.83
CA GLU A 106 -4.51 3.00 -10.69
C GLU A 106 -4.73 3.49 -9.23
N GLU A 107 -5.90 3.21 -8.64
CA GLU A 107 -6.20 3.56 -7.25
C GLU A 107 -5.29 2.83 -6.24
N GLY A 108 -5.04 1.54 -6.47
CA GLY A 108 -4.19 0.74 -5.60
C GLY A 108 -2.71 1.14 -5.64
N ILE A 109 -2.20 1.54 -6.80
CA ILE A 109 -0.84 2.09 -6.94
C ILE A 109 -0.73 3.43 -6.22
N GLU A 110 -1.69 4.33 -6.40
CA GLU A 110 -1.69 5.62 -5.71
C GLU A 110 -1.70 5.43 -4.18
N ALA A 111 -2.54 4.52 -3.68
CA ALA A 111 -2.59 4.18 -2.27
C ALA A 111 -1.27 3.59 -1.76
N TYR A 112 -0.66 2.68 -2.53
CA TYR A 112 0.63 2.08 -2.20
C TYR A 112 1.75 3.13 -2.15
N ASP A 113 1.86 3.98 -3.17
CA ASP A 113 2.89 5.02 -3.25
C ASP A 113 2.73 6.04 -2.12
N LYS A 114 1.50 6.41 -1.79
CA LYS A 114 1.21 7.27 -0.65
C LYS A 114 1.66 6.63 0.66
N MET A 115 1.31 5.37 0.88
CA MET A 115 1.74 4.63 2.07
C MET A 115 3.26 4.53 2.15
N GLN A 116 3.94 4.23 1.03
CA GLN A 116 5.40 4.16 0.97
C GLN A 116 6.04 5.50 1.33
N ASN A 117 5.53 6.61 0.79
CA ASN A 117 6.01 7.95 1.10
C ASN A 117 5.77 8.32 2.56
N GLU A 118 4.63 7.96 3.14
CA GLU A 118 4.33 8.17 4.56
C GLU A 118 5.30 7.39 5.47
N LEU A 119 5.61 6.14 5.13
CA LEU A 119 6.56 5.30 5.86
C LEU A 119 8.01 5.82 5.75
N MET A 120 8.43 6.26 4.56
CA MET A 120 9.74 6.87 4.36
C MET A 120 9.86 8.18 5.14
N THR A 121 8.82 9.01 5.11
CA THR A 121 8.76 10.25 5.89
C THR A 121 8.83 9.96 7.38
N ALA A 122 8.05 8.99 7.87
CA ALA A 122 8.04 8.59 9.27
C ALA A 122 9.40 8.07 9.74
N THR A 123 10.08 7.27 8.91
CA THR A 123 11.43 6.75 9.20
C THR A 123 12.44 7.88 9.32
N ASN A 124 12.46 8.80 8.34
CA ASN A 124 13.35 9.96 8.36
C ASN A 124 13.07 10.88 9.56
N SER A 125 11.79 11.12 9.87
CA SER A 125 11.31 11.86 11.03
C SER A 125 11.79 11.25 12.35
N LEU A 126 11.68 9.93 12.48
CA LEU A 126 12.11 9.20 13.66
C LEU A 126 13.63 9.30 13.85
N THR A 127 14.40 9.11 12.78
CA THR A 127 15.86 9.28 12.82
C THR A 127 16.22 10.68 13.28
N LYS A 128 15.61 11.72 12.70
CA LYS A 128 15.84 13.12 13.11
C LYS A 128 15.54 13.34 14.59
N LEU A 129 14.42 12.82 15.10
CA LEU A 129 14.05 12.98 16.52
C LEU A 129 15.03 12.28 17.46
N LEU A 130 15.49 11.07 17.12
CA LEU A 130 16.38 10.29 17.96
C LEU A 130 17.83 10.80 17.93
N THR A 131 18.25 11.43 16.83
CA THR A 131 19.61 12.00 16.70
C THR A 131 19.71 13.47 17.07
N SER A 132 18.58 14.15 17.31
CA SER A 132 18.58 15.59 17.60
C SER A 132 19.07 15.90 19.00
N THR A 133 19.86 16.97 19.12
CA THR A 133 20.27 17.55 20.39
C THR A 133 19.15 18.35 21.06
N ASP A 134 18.20 18.90 20.30
CA ASP A 134 17.06 19.66 20.80
C ASP A 134 15.75 19.18 20.15
N ILE A 135 15.08 18.30 20.88
CA ILE A 135 13.84 17.66 20.46
C ILE A 135 12.72 18.68 20.27
N LYS A 136 12.66 19.75 21.10
CA LYS A 136 11.53 20.69 21.06
C LYS A 136 11.53 21.50 19.77
N THR A 137 12.68 22.07 19.40
CA THR A 137 12.83 22.82 18.15
C THR A 137 12.67 21.91 16.94
N THR A 138 13.25 20.71 16.99
CA THR A 138 13.10 19.71 15.92
C THR A 138 11.65 19.31 15.72
N LEU A 139 10.90 19.12 16.80
CA LEU A 139 9.50 18.73 16.73
C LEU A 139 8.64 19.88 16.17
N LEU A 140 8.89 21.13 16.55
CA LEU A 140 8.20 22.28 15.96
C LEU A 140 8.47 22.40 14.44
N ASP A 141 9.71 22.23 14.00
CA ASP A 141 10.07 22.20 12.57
C ASP A 141 9.34 21.06 11.82
N MET A 142 9.21 19.90 12.46
CA MET A 142 8.48 18.76 11.90
C MET A 142 6.97 18.99 11.83
N VAL A 143 6.39 19.73 12.77
CA VAL A 143 4.98 20.15 12.72
C VAL A 143 4.76 21.07 11.52
N GLU A 144 5.61 22.09 11.37
CA GLU A 144 5.52 23.04 10.26
C GLU A 144 5.62 22.36 8.88
N LYS A 145 6.43 21.30 8.79
CA LYS A 145 6.62 20.52 7.56
C LYS A 145 5.60 19.38 7.38
N ASN A 146 4.60 19.27 8.25
CA ASN A 146 3.61 18.18 8.25
C ASN A 146 4.25 16.77 8.26
N GLN A 147 5.34 16.61 9.01
CA GLN A 147 6.13 15.38 9.11
C GLN A 147 5.72 14.49 10.28
N ILE A 148 4.73 14.92 11.05
CA ILE A 148 4.12 14.17 12.15
C ILE A 148 2.89 13.45 11.63
N ASN A 149 2.98 12.12 11.52
CA ASN A 149 1.90 11.27 11.01
C ASN A 149 1.69 10.05 11.91
N ARG A 150 0.62 9.28 11.65
CA ARG A 150 0.31 8.06 12.43
C ARG A 150 1.39 7.00 12.30
N SER A 151 2.04 6.91 11.15
CA SER A 151 3.14 5.97 10.88
C SER A 151 4.35 6.24 11.78
N LEU A 152 4.68 7.51 12.03
CA LEU A 152 5.74 7.90 12.97
C LEU A 152 5.44 7.41 14.40
N LEU A 153 4.19 7.52 14.84
CA LEU A 153 3.78 7.04 16.16
C LEU A 153 3.91 5.51 16.25
N ALA A 154 3.45 4.78 15.23
CA ALA A 154 3.54 3.32 15.20
C ALA A 154 5.00 2.83 15.25
N LEU A 155 5.91 3.46 14.49
CA LEU A 155 7.34 3.13 14.52
C LEU A 155 7.97 3.44 15.88
N LEU A 156 7.55 4.53 16.52
CA LEU A 156 8.04 4.89 17.86
C LEU A 156 7.56 3.87 18.91
N ASP A 157 6.30 3.43 18.83
CA ASP A 157 5.71 2.43 19.72
C ASP A 157 6.42 1.07 19.58
N GLU A 158 6.72 0.66 18.34
CA GLU A 158 7.49 -0.56 18.07
C GLU A 158 8.91 -0.46 18.66
N ASN A 159 9.60 0.68 18.47
CA ASN A 159 10.95 0.88 19.00
C ASN A 159 10.98 0.91 20.54
N ILE A 160 9.97 1.50 21.18
CA ILE A 160 9.82 1.46 22.64
C ILE A 160 9.65 0.01 23.12
N ALA A 161 8.77 -0.75 22.48
CA ALA A 161 8.55 -2.15 22.82
C ALA A 161 9.83 -2.98 22.63
N ASN A 162 10.59 -2.74 21.56
CA ASN A 162 11.86 -3.42 21.29
C ASN A 162 12.95 -3.02 22.30
N ALA A 163 13.03 -1.75 22.70
CA ALA A 163 13.96 -1.30 23.73
C ALA A 163 13.69 -1.99 25.09
N TYR A 164 12.44 -2.07 25.51
CA TYR A 164 12.09 -2.77 26.75
C TYR A 164 12.34 -4.28 26.66
N LYS A 165 12.01 -4.93 25.53
CA LYS A 165 12.37 -6.34 25.29
C LYS A 165 13.89 -6.57 25.34
N GLY A 166 14.67 -5.60 24.88
CA GLY A 166 16.13 -5.61 24.92
C GLY A 166 16.76 -5.17 26.25
N ASN A 167 15.97 -4.96 27.31
CA ASN A 167 16.41 -4.42 28.60
C ASN A 167 17.06 -3.02 28.54
N GLN A 168 16.82 -2.25 27.48
CA GLN A 168 17.30 -0.89 27.31
C GLN A 168 16.31 0.12 27.92
N LYS A 169 16.16 0.08 29.25
CA LYS A 169 15.14 0.85 29.97
C LYS A 169 15.26 2.36 29.79
N GLU A 170 16.48 2.90 29.86
CA GLU A 170 16.71 4.35 29.69
C GLU A 170 16.33 4.84 28.28
N ALA A 171 16.61 4.04 27.25
CA ALA A 171 16.22 4.35 25.88
C ALA A 171 14.70 4.28 25.70
N GLY A 172 14.04 3.28 26.29
CA GLY A 172 12.57 3.18 26.31
C GLY A 172 11.92 4.39 26.98
N ASP A 173 12.39 4.76 28.18
CA ASP A 173 11.85 5.89 28.94
C ASP A 173 12.08 7.25 28.23
N TYR A 174 13.20 7.38 27.51
CA TYR A 174 13.46 8.54 26.66
C TYR A 174 12.49 8.62 25.47
N MET A 175 12.29 7.50 24.76
CA MET A 175 11.36 7.43 23.62
C MET A 175 9.90 7.64 24.03
N GLU A 176 9.47 7.20 25.22
CA GLU A 176 8.14 7.49 25.79
C GLU A 176 7.90 9.01 26.01
N LYS A 177 8.93 9.75 26.41
CA LYS A 177 8.85 11.22 26.53
C LYS A 177 8.69 11.90 25.16
N ILE A 178 9.42 11.40 24.15
CA ILE A 178 9.27 11.88 22.77
C ILE A 178 7.85 11.57 22.27
N ARG A 179 7.38 10.34 22.48
CA ARG A 179 6.04 9.89 22.09
C ARG A 179 4.95 10.78 22.66
N SER A 180 5.02 11.06 23.96
CA SER A 180 4.11 11.97 24.65
C SER A 180 4.11 13.39 24.08
N SER A 181 5.23 13.82 23.50
CA SER A 181 5.38 15.12 22.87
C SER A 181 4.80 15.10 21.46
N VAL A 182 5.09 14.07 20.66
CA VAL A 182 4.55 13.85 19.31
C VAL A 182 3.01 13.78 19.32
N LEU A 183 2.43 13.07 20.30
CA LEU A 183 0.98 12.95 20.45
C LEU A 183 0.24 14.28 20.56
N LYS A 184 0.88 15.33 21.11
CA LYS A 184 0.25 16.66 21.26
C LYS A 184 0.03 17.37 19.94
N TYR A 185 0.74 16.97 18.89
CA TYR A 185 0.71 17.61 17.58
C TYR A 185 0.07 16.72 16.51
N LEU A 186 -0.36 15.51 16.86
CA LEU A 186 -1.24 14.69 16.04
C LEU A 186 -2.64 15.29 16.08
N THR A 187 -2.98 16.08 15.07
CA THR A 187 -4.35 16.55 14.85
C THR A 187 -5.19 15.42 14.27
N VAL A 188 -6.38 15.20 14.85
CA VAL A 188 -7.38 14.22 14.41
C VAL A 188 -7.95 14.60 13.05
#